data_AF-A0A1H0AN27-F1
#
_entry.id   AF-A0A1H0AN27-F1
#
_cell.length_a   1.000
_cell.length_b   1.000
_cell.length_c   1.000
_cell.angle_alpha   90.00
_cell.angle_beta   90.00
_cell.angle_gamma   90.00
#
_symmetry.space_group_name_H-M   'P 1'
#
loop_
_entity.id
_entity.type
_entity.pdbx_description
1 polymer ?
#
loop_
_entity_poly.entity_id
_entity_poly.type
_entity_poly.pdbx_seq_one_letter_code
_entity_poly.pdbx_strand_id
1 'polypeptide(L)'
;MTIESPQQMLAGRYELRELIGRGGMAEVHLGYDTRLSRIVAIKLLRSDIAGDPTFQARFRREAQSAAALNHPAIVAVYDSGEEELTQLDGTTRTVPFIVMEYVEGHTVRELLGEGEAVPIPEAVEITTGVLDALEYSHRAGIVHRDIKPGNIMLTQAGAVKVMDFGIARAVEDSAATVTQTHAVVGTAQYLSPEQARGEVVDARSDLYSTGCLLYELLTGQPPFTGDSAVAIAYQHVREIPKTPSSIAADIPDALDRVVLKALAKKRDDRYQDAAHMRADLLAAARGMDVAAPATDTWAATTVLAPEASAVAAPSPEEEPSTPSEEDEQPRRRWWVWVLVLGALIALGTLLGLWASGNLSNGPEPTPSPTVTAVAVPTVSGMSESDAQAAIEGLGLVYQKGDDVNSDTVDAGLAVSTDPGEGTSVVLGSTVTVHFSSGSAMVDVPDVSGKSQADARTAITDAGLTVGDVTTEDSADVASGQVIRTDPVAGTPVERGSTVSLVVSSGKTTVPNVEGLSQDEAQSAIEAAGLTYNSSTVEETTDDESLNDQRIVTAVSPSAGSSVDAGQSVTLTITHYTYRAPATATPEPQATSTHGSEQNSGADNQDGQGH
;
A
#
# COMPACT_ATOMS: atom_id res chain seq x y z
N MET A 1 -27.96 44.87 12.48
CA MET A 1 -28.86 43.73 12.79
C MET A 1 -28.33 42.56 12.01
N THR A 2 -27.48 41.76 12.63
CA THR A 2 -27.03 40.49 12.08
C THR A 2 -28.23 39.56 12.19
N ILE A 3 -28.73 39.06 11.06
CA ILE A 3 -29.82 38.10 11.05
C ILE A 3 -29.23 36.80 11.61
N GLU A 4 -29.46 36.53 12.90
CA GLU A 4 -29.17 35.22 13.48
C GLU A 4 -30.01 34.21 12.72
N SER A 5 -29.34 33.29 12.02
CA SER A 5 -29.96 32.08 11.51
C SER A 5 -30.73 31.40 12.64
N PRO A 6 -31.95 30.90 12.41
CA PRO A 6 -32.73 30.25 13.47
C PRO A 6 -31.89 29.14 14.10
N GLN A 7 -31.69 29.22 15.42
CA GLN A 7 -30.98 28.19 16.19
C GLN A 7 -31.72 26.87 16.05
N GLN A 8 -31.13 25.94 15.32
CA GLN A 8 -31.74 24.64 15.05
C GLN A 8 -31.60 23.75 16.29
N MET A 9 -32.73 23.26 16.80
CA MET A 9 -32.79 22.42 17.99
C MET A 9 -33.06 20.97 17.57
N LEU A 10 -32.17 20.05 17.94
CA LEU A 10 -32.33 18.61 17.70
C LEU A 10 -32.96 17.95 18.93
N ALA A 11 -33.96 17.11 18.71
CA ALA A 11 -34.74 16.38 19.71
C ALA A 11 -35.25 17.27 20.85
N GLY A 12 -35.48 18.57 20.59
CA GLY A 12 -35.88 19.55 21.60
C GLY A 12 -34.87 19.76 22.74
N ARG A 13 -33.62 19.30 22.61
CA ARG A 13 -32.61 19.30 23.69
C ARG A 13 -31.26 19.86 23.26
N TYR A 14 -30.82 19.54 22.06
CA TYR A 14 -29.47 19.86 21.61
C TYR A 14 -29.52 21.04 20.65
N GLU A 15 -28.97 22.17 21.10
CA GLU A 15 -28.82 23.36 20.26
C GLU A 15 -27.66 23.12 19.30
N LEU A 16 -27.93 23.13 17.99
CA LEU A 16 -26.91 23.01 16.95
C LEU A 16 -26.26 24.37 16.71
N ARG A 17 -24.93 24.42 16.77
CA ARG A 17 -24.14 25.64 16.57
C ARG A 17 -23.28 25.51 15.31
N GLU A 18 -22.10 26.12 15.32
CA GLU A 18 -21.21 26.16 14.16
C GLU A 18 -20.73 24.77 13.71
N LEU A 19 -20.51 24.62 12.41
CA LEU A 19 -19.89 23.43 11.82
C LEU A 19 -18.40 23.43 12.18
N ILE A 20 -17.93 22.37 12.84
CA ILE A 20 -16.53 22.20 13.27
C ILE A 20 -15.77 21.16 12.46
N GLY A 21 -16.45 20.34 11.67
CA GLY A 21 -15.80 19.36 10.79
C GLY A 21 -16.75 18.78 9.75
N ARG A 22 -16.20 18.39 8.59
CA ARG A 22 -16.97 17.77 7.50
C ARG A 22 -16.21 16.56 6.97
N GLY A 23 -16.82 15.38 7.09
CA GLY A 23 -16.29 14.13 6.56
C GLY A 23 -17.08 13.64 5.33
N GLY A 24 -16.66 12.49 4.80
CA GLY A 24 -17.35 11.86 3.66
C GLY A 24 -18.80 11.49 3.96
N MET A 25 -19.07 11.02 5.17
CA MET A 25 -20.39 10.51 5.58
C MET A 25 -21.17 11.47 6.49
N ALA A 26 -20.49 12.28 7.30
CA ALA A 26 -21.13 13.06 8.34
C ALA A 26 -20.53 14.47 8.46
N GLU A 27 -21.34 15.37 9.00
CA GLU A 27 -20.95 16.72 9.40
C GLU A 27 -20.94 16.79 10.94
N VAL A 28 -19.90 17.37 11.51
CA VAL A 28 -19.74 17.53 12.95
C VAL A 28 -19.92 19.00 13.30
N HIS A 29 -20.85 19.28 14.20
CA HIS A 29 -21.15 20.61 14.68
C HIS A 29 -20.81 20.73 16.16
N LEU A 30 -20.41 21.93 16.57
CA LEU A 30 -20.46 22.31 17.97
C LEU A 30 -21.93 22.34 18.40
N GLY A 31 -22.21 21.89 19.61
CA GLY A 31 -23.56 21.90 20.14
C GLY A 31 -23.60 22.19 21.63
N TYR A 32 -24.81 22.45 22.12
CA TYR A 32 -25.06 22.68 23.54
C TYR A 32 -26.21 21.82 24.04
N ASP A 33 -25.94 20.98 25.02
CA ASP A 33 -26.96 20.19 25.71
C ASP A 33 -27.66 21.09 26.73
N THR A 34 -28.85 21.57 26.38
CA THR A 34 -29.62 22.51 27.21
C THR A 34 -30.08 21.89 28.53
N ARG A 35 -30.17 20.56 28.62
CA ARG A 35 -30.62 19.86 29.83
C ARG A 35 -29.51 19.70 30.85
N LEU A 36 -28.30 19.36 30.38
CA LEU A 36 -27.13 19.17 31.24
C LEU A 36 -26.21 20.40 31.31
N SER A 37 -26.52 21.45 30.54
CA SER A 37 -25.75 22.70 30.47
C SER A 37 -24.26 22.47 30.15
N ARG A 38 -23.99 21.72 29.07
CA ARG A 38 -22.62 21.40 28.63
C ARG A 38 -22.45 21.52 27.13
N ILE A 39 -21.22 21.83 26.72
CA ILE A 39 -20.81 21.82 25.32
C ILE A 39 -20.60 20.36 24.89
N VAL A 40 -21.06 20.05 23.67
CA VAL A 40 -20.98 18.72 23.05
C VAL A 40 -20.61 18.86 21.58
N ALA A 41 -20.09 17.79 20.99
CA ALA A 41 -19.99 17.67 19.54
C ALA A 41 -21.19 16.86 19.05
N ILE A 42 -21.80 17.29 17.94
CA ILE A 42 -22.96 16.63 17.34
C ILE A 42 -22.58 16.22 15.92
N LYS A 43 -22.46 14.92 15.70
CA LYS A 43 -22.23 14.32 14.39
C LYS A 43 -23.59 14.07 13.74
N LEU A 44 -23.85 14.64 12.57
CA LEU A 44 -25.06 14.44 11.78
C LEU A 44 -24.71 13.72 10.47
N LEU A 45 -25.51 12.74 10.08
CA LEU A 45 -25.38 12.14 8.75
C LEU A 45 -25.70 13.20 7.69
N ARG A 46 -24.86 13.32 6.65
CA ARG A 46 -25.08 14.34 5.62
C ARG A 46 -26.42 14.13 4.92
N SER A 47 -27.10 15.22 4.62
CA SER A 47 -28.49 15.20 4.16
C SER A 47 -28.69 14.64 2.75
N ASP A 48 -27.62 14.62 1.93
CA ASP A 48 -27.57 14.02 0.60
C ASP A 48 -27.55 12.49 0.64
N ILE A 49 -26.92 11.89 1.65
CA ILE A 49 -26.87 10.43 1.83
C ILE A 49 -27.81 9.92 2.94
N ALA A 50 -28.43 10.83 3.71
CA ALA A 50 -29.30 10.47 4.82
C ALA A 50 -30.52 9.64 4.41
N GLY A 51 -30.92 9.65 3.13
CA GLY A 51 -32.01 8.81 2.62
C GLY A 51 -31.64 7.35 2.40
N ASP A 52 -30.35 6.99 2.42
CA ASP A 52 -29.88 5.63 2.14
C ASP A 52 -29.88 4.77 3.42
N PRO A 53 -30.66 3.68 3.47
CA PRO A 53 -30.72 2.78 4.62
C PRO A 53 -29.35 2.18 5.01
N THR A 54 -28.44 2.01 4.05
CA THR A 54 -27.10 1.45 4.24
C THR A 54 -26.24 2.39 5.08
N PHE A 55 -26.20 3.67 4.70
CA PHE A 55 -25.48 4.70 5.46
C PHE A 55 -26.11 4.94 6.83
N GLN A 56 -27.43 4.96 6.94
CA GLN A 56 -28.10 5.03 8.25
C GLN A 56 -27.74 3.85 9.16
N ALA A 57 -27.76 2.62 8.63
CA ALA A 57 -27.43 1.42 9.40
C ALA A 57 -25.96 1.37 9.81
N ARG A 58 -25.05 1.93 9.00
CA ARG A 58 -23.63 2.11 9.34
C ARG A 58 -23.48 3.12 10.47
N PHE A 59 -24.14 4.28 10.36
CA PHE A 59 -24.10 5.35 11.36
C PHE A 59 -24.62 4.90 12.73
N ARG A 60 -25.76 4.19 12.78
CA ARG A 60 -26.31 3.65 14.03
C ARG A 60 -25.36 2.63 14.69
N ARG A 61 -24.70 1.78 13.90
CA ARG A 61 -23.76 0.76 14.42
C ARG A 61 -22.50 1.38 15.00
N GLU A 62 -22.00 2.44 14.39
CA GLU A 62 -20.87 3.23 14.89
C GLU A 62 -21.21 3.83 16.27
N ALA A 63 -22.37 4.48 16.39
CA ALA A 63 -22.86 5.02 17.66
C ALA A 63 -22.94 3.96 18.76
N GLN A 64 -23.48 2.78 18.44
CA GLN A 64 -23.63 1.68 19.40
C GLN A 64 -22.29 1.11 19.87
N SER A 65 -21.32 0.98 18.97
CA SER A 65 -19.99 0.46 19.29
C SER A 65 -19.24 1.44 20.20
N ALA A 66 -19.25 2.72 19.84
CA ALA A 66 -18.57 3.76 20.63
C ALA A 66 -19.25 4.02 21.99
N ALA A 67 -20.57 3.90 22.09
CA ALA A 67 -21.31 4.09 23.36
C ALA A 67 -20.98 3.03 24.43
N ALA A 68 -20.45 1.87 24.04
CA ALA A 68 -20.02 0.83 24.99
C ALA A 68 -18.65 1.13 25.63
N LEU A 69 -17.95 2.17 25.16
CA LEU A 69 -16.59 2.48 25.59
C LEU A 69 -16.59 3.67 26.55
N ASN A 70 -15.82 3.54 27.64
CA ASN A 70 -15.61 4.61 28.61
C ASN A 70 -14.14 4.59 29.04
N HIS A 71 -13.34 5.46 28.42
CA HIS A 71 -11.90 5.49 28.61
C HIS A 71 -11.39 6.93 28.42
N PRO A 72 -10.42 7.41 29.21
CA PRO A 72 -9.91 8.78 29.09
C PRO A 72 -9.37 9.11 27.70
N ALA A 73 -8.75 8.14 27.02
CA ALA A 73 -8.21 8.30 25.67
C ALA A 73 -9.22 7.99 24.54
N ILE A 74 -10.51 7.81 24.84
CA ILE A 74 -11.57 7.58 23.85
C ILE A 74 -12.59 8.71 23.96
N VAL A 75 -13.05 9.24 22.82
CA VAL A 75 -14.13 10.23 22.78
C VAL A 75 -15.43 9.56 23.20
N ALA A 76 -16.03 10.04 24.30
CA ALA A 76 -17.25 9.45 24.83
C ALA A 76 -18.47 9.77 23.95
N VAL A 77 -19.30 8.76 23.66
CA VAL A 77 -20.62 8.96 23.06
C VAL A 77 -21.65 9.06 24.17
N TYR A 78 -22.43 10.15 24.17
CA TYR A 78 -23.40 10.44 25.21
C TYR A 78 -24.83 10.07 24.85
N ASP A 79 -25.20 10.24 23.58
CA ASP A 79 -26.57 10.03 23.11
C ASP A 79 -26.58 9.79 21.59
N SER A 80 -27.69 9.23 21.08
CA SER A 80 -27.96 9.16 19.65
C SER A 80 -29.46 9.29 19.39
N GLY A 81 -29.82 9.79 18.21
CA GLY A 81 -31.20 10.05 17.87
C GLY A 81 -31.40 10.32 16.39
N GLU A 82 -32.63 10.70 16.05
CA GLU A 82 -33.06 11.01 14.69
C GLU A 82 -33.91 12.29 14.73
N GLU A 83 -33.69 13.18 13.77
CA GLU A 83 -34.44 14.42 13.63
C GLU A 83 -35.06 14.49 12.23
N GLU A 84 -36.29 14.97 12.12
CA GLU A 84 -36.89 15.29 10.83
C GLU A 84 -36.45 16.68 10.39
N LEU A 85 -35.56 16.74 9.40
CA LEU A 85 -35.08 18.00 8.83
C LEU A 85 -35.79 18.30 7.52
N THR A 86 -36.42 19.46 7.45
CA THR A 86 -36.98 19.98 6.20
C THR A 86 -35.88 20.68 5.41
N GLN A 87 -35.56 20.15 4.24
CA GLN A 87 -34.59 20.73 3.30
C GLN A 87 -35.14 22.00 2.65
N LEU A 88 -34.26 22.75 1.98
CA LEU A 88 -34.60 23.98 1.26
C LEU A 88 -35.63 23.77 0.13
N ASP A 89 -35.75 22.55 -0.38
CA ASP A 89 -36.73 22.14 -1.40
C ASP A 89 -38.10 21.75 -0.81
N GLY A 90 -38.27 21.84 0.52
CA GLY A 90 -39.48 21.47 1.24
C GLY A 90 -39.62 19.98 1.53
N THR A 91 -38.68 19.13 1.11
CA THR A 91 -38.69 17.70 1.46
C THR A 91 -38.24 17.49 2.90
N THR A 92 -38.92 16.61 3.62
CA THR A 92 -38.56 16.27 5.01
C THR A 92 -37.81 14.94 5.00
N ARG A 93 -36.61 14.91 5.60
CA ARG A 93 -35.79 13.71 5.72
C ARG A 93 -35.43 13.45 7.18
N THR A 94 -35.52 12.19 7.57
CA THR A 94 -35.02 11.72 8.87
C THR A 94 -33.50 11.66 8.83
N VAL A 95 -32.84 12.48 9.63
CA VAL A 95 -31.40 12.57 9.72
C VAL A 95 -30.95 12.04 11.08
N PRO A 96 -30.20 10.92 11.13
CA PRO A 96 -29.65 10.43 12.38
C PRO A 96 -28.51 11.33 12.87
N PHE A 97 -28.40 11.48 14.18
CA PHE A 97 -27.34 12.23 14.84
C PHE A 97 -26.76 11.46 16.04
N ILE A 98 -25.50 11.75 16.37
CA ILE A 98 -24.79 11.24 17.54
C ILE A 98 -24.28 12.43 18.33
N VAL A 99 -24.50 12.42 19.64
CA VAL A 99 -23.98 13.42 20.56
C VAL A 99 -22.80 12.82 21.31
N MET A 100 -21.66 13.49 21.24
CA MET A 100 -20.39 13.02 21.79
C MET A 100 -19.65 14.12 22.55
N GLU A 101 -18.59 13.72 23.25
CA GLU A 101 -17.65 14.62 23.92
C GLU A 101 -17.10 15.64 22.91
N TYR A 102 -17.18 16.92 23.26
CA TYR A 102 -16.44 17.95 22.53
C TYR A 102 -15.00 17.96 23.04
N VAL A 103 -14.06 17.70 22.14
CA VAL A 103 -12.62 17.73 22.43
C VAL A 103 -12.07 19.05 21.92
N GLU A 104 -11.62 19.90 22.85
CA GLU A 104 -10.98 21.17 22.51
C GLU A 104 -9.50 20.95 22.17
N GLY A 105 -9.16 21.08 20.89
CA GLY A 105 -7.84 20.75 20.37
C GLY A 105 -7.81 20.63 18.85
N HIS A 106 -6.82 19.92 18.33
CA HIS A 106 -6.66 19.67 16.90
C HIS A 106 -6.42 18.18 16.64
N THR A 107 -6.63 17.74 15.41
CA THR A 107 -6.33 16.38 14.98
C THR A 107 -4.83 16.18 14.79
N VAL A 108 -4.37 14.93 14.82
CA VAL A 108 -2.98 14.59 14.44
C VAL A 108 -2.75 14.87 12.95
N ARG A 109 -3.79 14.80 12.11
CA ARG A 109 -3.69 15.20 10.70
C ARG A 109 -3.32 16.67 10.54
N GLU A 110 -3.88 17.54 11.36
CA GLU A 110 -3.55 18.97 11.36
C GLU A 110 -2.13 19.22 11.89
N LEU A 111 -1.69 18.43 12.88
CA LEU A 111 -0.31 18.46 13.37
C LEU A 111 0.70 18.12 12.27
N LEU A 112 0.39 17.14 11.42
CA LEU A 112 1.23 16.70 10.29
C LEU A 112 1.11 17.60 9.03
N GLY A 113 0.31 18.66 9.06
CA GLY A 113 -0.21 19.37 7.88
C GLY A 113 0.82 19.91 6.87
N GLU A 114 2.08 20.11 7.27
CA GLU A 114 3.17 20.59 6.39
C GLU A 114 4.12 19.46 5.93
N GLY A 115 3.83 18.20 6.29
CA GLY A 115 4.71 17.06 6.01
C GLY A 115 5.97 17.04 6.88
N GLU A 116 5.98 17.80 7.98
CA GLU A 116 7.07 17.80 8.94
C GLU A 116 6.95 16.62 9.91
N ALA A 117 8.08 16.02 10.23
CA ALA A 117 8.15 14.97 11.25
C ALA A 117 7.88 15.57 12.64
N VAL A 118 7.14 14.83 13.46
CA VAL A 118 6.87 15.15 14.86
C VAL A 118 8.08 14.74 15.71
N PRO A 119 8.50 15.54 16.70
CA PRO A 119 9.57 15.15 17.61
C PRO A 119 9.33 13.76 18.21
N ILE A 120 10.37 12.92 18.21
CA ILE A 120 10.28 11.52 18.66
C ILE A 120 9.55 11.34 20.00
N PRO A 121 9.84 12.12 21.06
CA PRO A 121 9.12 11.98 22.33
C PRO A 121 7.61 12.18 22.20
N GLU A 122 7.19 13.17 21.40
CA GLU A 122 5.78 13.48 21.15
C GLU A 122 5.14 12.40 20.28
N ALA A 123 5.81 11.91 19.23
CA ALA A 123 5.34 10.78 18.43
C ALA A 123 5.10 9.51 19.27
N VAL A 124 6.00 9.24 20.23
CA VAL A 124 5.88 8.14 21.20
C VAL A 124 4.70 8.37 22.15
N GLU A 125 4.51 9.57 22.67
CA GLU A 125 3.40 9.91 23.56
C GLU A 125 2.03 9.75 22.87
N ILE A 126 1.90 10.27 21.64
CA ILE A 126 0.70 10.14 20.82
C ILE A 126 0.37 8.66 20.59
N THR A 127 1.35 7.91 20.10
CA THR A 127 1.17 6.47 19.78
C THR A 127 0.87 5.66 21.04
N THR A 128 1.47 6.00 22.18
CA THR A 128 1.19 5.37 23.47
C THR A 128 -0.24 5.60 23.91
N GLY A 129 -0.79 6.81 23.74
CA GLY A 129 -2.20 7.12 24.04
C GLY A 129 -3.18 6.37 23.12
N VAL A 130 -2.84 6.22 21.84
CA VAL A 130 -3.61 5.39 20.89
C VAL A 130 -3.62 3.92 21.32
N LEU A 131 -2.46 3.36 21.66
CA LEU A 131 -2.34 1.97 22.10
C LEU A 131 -3.11 1.71 23.41
N ASP A 132 -3.14 2.67 24.34
CA ASP A 132 -3.93 2.59 25.58
C ASP A 132 -5.44 2.52 25.28
N ALA A 133 -5.93 3.35 24.36
CA ALA A 133 -7.32 3.31 23.89
C ALA A 133 -7.66 1.99 23.18
N LEU A 134 -6.77 1.51 22.30
CA LEU A 134 -6.95 0.26 21.57
C LEU A 134 -6.96 -0.95 22.51
N GLU A 135 -6.08 -0.99 23.51
CA GLU A 135 -6.06 -2.06 24.49
C GLU A 135 -7.41 -2.17 25.22
N TYR A 136 -7.97 -1.04 25.66
CA TYR A 136 -9.27 -0.99 26.31
C TYR A 136 -10.38 -1.49 25.37
N SER A 137 -10.41 -1.01 24.13
CA SER A 137 -11.42 -1.40 23.13
C SER A 137 -11.34 -2.88 22.75
N HIS A 138 -10.14 -3.41 22.55
CA HIS A 138 -9.91 -4.81 22.18
C HIS A 138 -10.35 -5.77 23.28
N ARG A 139 -10.16 -5.40 24.56
CA ARG A 139 -10.70 -6.16 25.71
C ARG A 139 -12.22 -6.17 25.74
N ALA A 140 -12.87 -5.12 25.25
CA ALA A 140 -14.32 -5.05 25.06
C ALA A 140 -14.80 -5.77 23.79
N GLY A 141 -13.88 -6.37 23.00
CA GLY A 141 -14.20 -7.07 21.75
C GLY A 141 -14.50 -6.14 20.57
N ILE A 142 -14.14 -4.85 20.68
CA ILE A 142 -14.39 -3.83 19.67
C ILE A 142 -13.06 -3.49 18.97
N VAL A 143 -13.02 -3.69 17.66
CA VAL A 143 -11.88 -3.33 16.79
C VAL A 143 -12.19 -1.99 16.12
N HIS A 144 -11.22 -1.08 16.08
CA HIS A 144 -11.41 0.28 15.58
C HIS A 144 -11.59 0.32 14.05
N ARG A 145 -10.70 -0.35 13.30
CA ARG A 145 -10.65 -0.53 11.84
C ARG A 145 -10.28 0.68 10.99
N ASP A 146 -10.35 1.89 11.53
CA ASP A 146 -10.02 3.12 10.78
C ASP A 146 -9.01 4.00 11.54
N ILE A 147 -7.94 3.42 12.07
CA ILE A 147 -6.89 4.20 12.77
C ILE A 147 -6.12 5.02 11.72
N LYS A 148 -6.15 6.35 11.89
CA LYS A 148 -5.47 7.34 11.03
C LYS A 148 -5.35 8.69 11.75
N PRO A 149 -4.45 9.60 11.31
CA PRO A 149 -4.28 10.90 11.94
C PRO A 149 -5.55 11.74 12.08
N GLY A 150 -6.51 11.59 11.16
CA GLY A 150 -7.79 12.32 11.21
C GLY A 150 -8.75 11.85 12.31
N ASN A 151 -8.56 10.64 12.85
CA ASN A 151 -9.41 10.06 13.90
C ASN A 151 -8.75 10.12 15.28
N ILE A 152 -7.68 10.91 15.43
CA ILE A 152 -6.93 11.07 16.67
C ILE A 152 -6.84 12.57 16.94
N MET A 153 -7.29 13.00 18.11
CA MET A 153 -7.21 14.37 18.57
C MET A 153 -6.23 14.53 19.72
N LEU A 154 -5.59 15.69 19.76
CA LEU A 154 -4.76 16.16 20.84
C LEU A 154 -5.47 17.34 21.50
N THR A 155 -5.75 17.21 22.78
CA THR A 155 -6.29 18.31 23.58
C THR A 155 -5.23 19.41 23.75
N GLN A 156 -5.64 20.63 24.12
CA GLN A 156 -4.70 21.70 24.49
C GLN A 156 -3.71 21.30 25.61
N ALA A 157 -4.07 20.32 26.45
CA ALA A 157 -3.21 19.79 27.51
C ALA A 157 -2.29 18.64 27.05
N GLY A 158 -2.30 18.28 25.76
CA GLY A 158 -1.51 17.19 25.18
C GLY A 158 -2.10 15.80 25.35
N ALA A 159 -3.28 15.65 25.98
CA ALA A 159 -3.94 14.35 26.10
C ALA A 159 -4.50 13.87 24.75
N VAL A 160 -4.31 12.58 24.46
CA VAL A 160 -4.78 11.89 23.25
C VAL A 160 -6.23 11.47 23.39
N LYS A 161 -7.02 11.65 22.33
CA LYS A 161 -8.42 11.21 22.22
C LYS A 161 -8.65 10.51 20.88
N VAL A 162 -8.98 9.23 20.90
CA VAL A 162 -9.34 8.44 19.72
C VAL A 162 -10.86 8.50 19.51
N MET A 163 -11.29 8.74 18.28
CA MET A 163 -12.70 8.86 17.89
C MET A 163 -13.09 7.85 16.81
N ASP A 164 -14.39 7.73 16.53
CA ASP A 164 -14.93 6.93 15.41
C ASP A 164 -14.65 5.41 15.47
N PHE A 165 -14.78 4.82 16.67
CA PHE A 165 -14.69 3.37 16.85
C PHE A 165 -15.81 2.60 16.12
N GLY A 166 -15.43 1.61 15.32
CA GLY A 166 -16.32 0.48 14.98
C GLY A 166 -17.11 0.61 13.66
N ILE A 167 -16.52 1.19 12.63
CA ILE A 167 -17.10 1.18 11.28
C ILE A 167 -16.75 -0.14 10.57
N ALA A 168 -17.71 -0.76 9.87
CA ALA A 168 -17.53 -1.92 8.97
C ALA A 168 -17.36 -3.32 9.59
N ARG A 169 -18.42 -3.84 10.26
CA ARG A 169 -18.66 -5.30 10.35
C ARG A 169 -19.56 -5.82 9.21
N ALA A 170 -19.65 -5.10 8.10
CA ALA A 170 -20.24 -5.62 6.89
C ALA A 170 -19.11 -6.17 6.02
N VAL A 171 -19.14 -7.48 5.76
CA VAL A 171 -18.27 -8.18 4.81
C VAL A 171 -18.36 -7.58 3.39
N GLU A 172 -19.35 -6.71 3.14
CA GLU A 172 -19.56 -5.97 1.89
C GLU A 172 -18.72 -4.69 1.76
N ASP A 173 -18.28 -4.06 2.86
CA ASP A 173 -17.61 -2.75 2.84
C ASP A 173 -16.12 -2.84 2.45
N SER A 174 -15.44 -3.95 2.74
CA SER A 174 -14.01 -4.10 2.41
C SER A 174 -13.78 -4.31 0.90
N ALA A 175 -14.75 -4.88 0.19
CA ALA A 175 -14.73 -4.95 -1.27
C ALA A 175 -15.13 -3.61 -1.90
N ALA A 176 -16.14 -2.92 -1.34
CA ALA A 176 -16.66 -1.66 -1.89
C ALA A 176 -15.68 -0.47 -1.74
N THR A 177 -14.93 -0.39 -0.64
CA THR A 177 -14.00 0.74 -0.39
C THR A 177 -12.81 0.74 -1.36
N VAL A 178 -12.41 -0.43 -1.88
CA VAL A 178 -11.31 -0.57 -2.84
C VAL A 178 -11.81 -0.49 -4.30
N THR A 179 -13.07 -0.85 -4.56
CA THR A 179 -13.64 -0.94 -5.92
C THR A 179 -14.50 0.24 -6.35
N GLN A 180 -14.86 1.17 -5.46
CA GLN A 180 -15.54 2.42 -5.81
C GLN A 180 -14.53 3.57 -5.96
N THR A 181 -14.11 3.80 -7.20
CA THR A 181 -12.91 4.53 -7.63
C THR A 181 -12.84 6.04 -7.32
N HIS A 182 -13.77 6.67 -6.59
CA HIS A 182 -13.76 8.13 -6.42
C HIS A 182 -14.03 8.68 -5.01
N ALA A 183 -14.05 7.85 -3.97
CA ALA A 183 -14.22 8.34 -2.60
C ALA A 183 -13.01 8.03 -1.70
N VAL A 184 -12.09 9.00 -1.66
CA VAL A 184 -11.05 9.22 -0.64
C VAL A 184 -9.73 8.44 -0.81
N VAL A 185 -8.87 8.95 -1.71
CA VAL A 185 -7.45 8.61 -1.84
C VAL A 185 -6.70 8.59 -0.48
N GLY A 186 -7.12 9.42 0.49
CA GLY A 186 -6.46 9.53 1.80
C GLY A 186 -6.75 8.44 2.83
N THR A 187 -7.74 7.56 2.63
CA THR A 187 -8.03 6.48 3.61
C THR A 187 -7.16 5.25 3.35
N ALA A 188 -6.69 5.06 2.12
CA ALA A 188 -5.93 3.87 1.73
C ALA A 188 -4.55 3.76 2.42
N GLN A 189 -3.95 4.89 2.80
CA GLN A 189 -2.60 5.02 3.39
C GLN A 189 -2.41 4.30 4.74
N TYR A 190 -3.51 3.94 5.41
CA TYR A 190 -3.49 3.30 6.72
C TYR A 190 -4.19 1.93 6.72
N LEU A 191 -4.58 1.42 5.55
CA LEU A 191 -5.25 0.12 5.45
C LEU A 191 -4.29 -1.00 5.81
N SER A 192 -4.77 -1.95 6.61
CA SER A 192 -4.05 -3.20 6.82
C SER A 192 -4.11 -4.11 5.57
N PRO A 193 -3.13 -5.01 5.37
CA PRO A 193 -3.08 -5.93 4.23
C PRO A 193 -4.34 -6.80 4.09
N GLU A 194 -4.97 -7.16 5.20
CA GLU A 194 -6.21 -7.90 5.25
C GLU A 194 -7.43 -7.06 4.86
N GLN A 195 -7.47 -5.78 5.23
CA GLN A 195 -8.54 -4.87 4.77
C GLN A 195 -8.45 -4.66 3.26
N ALA A 196 -7.23 -4.47 2.73
CA ALA A 196 -6.99 -4.33 1.30
C ALA A 196 -7.41 -5.58 0.49
N ARG A 197 -7.32 -6.77 1.09
CA ARG A 197 -7.75 -8.05 0.48
C ARG A 197 -9.22 -8.40 0.73
N GLY A 198 -9.95 -7.62 1.52
CA GLY A 198 -11.32 -7.95 1.92
C GLY A 198 -11.44 -9.13 2.88
N GLU A 199 -10.40 -9.43 3.65
CA GLU A 199 -10.38 -10.51 4.63
C GLU A 199 -11.00 -10.08 5.98
N VAL A 200 -11.23 -11.06 6.86
CA VAL A 200 -11.74 -10.79 8.22
C VAL A 200 -10.73 -9.94 8.98
N VAL A 201 -11.16 -8.80 9.50
CA VAL A 201 -10.34 -7.83 10.25
C VAL A 201 -10.38 -8.14 11.75
N ASP A 202 -9.22 -8.14 12.42
CA ASP A 202 -9.07 -8.38 13.85
C ASP A 202 -8.25 -7.27 14.54
N ALA A 203 -8.00 -7.39 15.85
CA ALA A 203 -7.26 -6.40 16.64
C ALA A 203 -5.87 -6.06 16.06
N ARG A 204 -5.22 -7.00 15.38
CA ARG A 204 -3.87 -6.83 14.79
C ARG A 204 -3.88 -5.98 13.53
N SER A 205 -5.07 -5.75 12.96
CA SER A 205 -5.26 -4.77 11.90
C SER A 205 -5.11 -3.35 12.44
N ASP A 206 -5.66 -3.05 13.62
CA ASP A 206 -5.48 -1.73 14.27
C ASP A 206 -4.01 -1.48 14.64
N LEU A 207 -3.29 -2.51 15.06
CA LEU A 207 -1.85 -2.41 15.37
C LEU A 207 -1.01 -2.13 14.12
N TYR A 208 -1.39 -2.69 12.97
CA TYR A 208 -0.78 -2.35 11.69
C TYR A 208 -1.00 -0.89 11.32
N SER A 209 -2.25 -0.42 11.37
CA SER A 209 -2.58 0.99 11.10
C SER A 209 -1.92 1.95 12.09
N THR A 210 -1.75 1.54 13.35
CA THR A 210 -0.98 2.27 14.37
C THR A 210 0.52 2.31 14.01
N GLY A 211 1.06 1.25 13.39
CA GLY A 211 2.39 1.25 12.80
C GLY A 211 2.53 2.27 11.66
N CYS A 212 1.52 2.39 10.78
CA CYS A 212 1.50 3.41 9.73
C CYS A 212 1.47 4.82 10.32
N LEU A 213 0.65 5.04 11.35
CA LEU A 213 0.59 6.31 12.08
C LEU A 213 1.96 6.66 12.71
N LEU A 214 2.58 5.72 13.43
CA LEU A 214 3.88 5.95 14.05
C LEU A 214 4.96 6.25 13.00
N TYR A 215 4.94 5.54 11.87
CA TYR A 215 5.83 5.80 10.75
C TYR A 215 5.70 7.25 10.25
N GLU A 216 4.48 7.71 10.02
CA GLU A 216 4.21 9.06 9.53
C GLU A 216 4.57 10.13 10.55
N LEU A 217 4.25 9.91 11.84
CA LEU A 217 4.68 10.81 12.91
C LEU A 217 6.20 10.97 12.94
N LEU A 218 6.96 9.89 12.72
CA LEU A 218 8.42 9.93 12.77
C LEU A 218 9.05 10.50 11.49
N THR A 219 8.39 10.41 10.34
CA THR A 219 9.01 10.70 9.03
C THR A 219 8.36 11.85 8.27
N GLY A 220 7.19 12.33 8.72
CA GLY A 220 6.38 13.33 8.04
C GLY A 220 5.56 12.79 6.86
N GLN A 221 5.71 11.51 6.50
CA GLN A 221 5.01 10.88 5.37
C GLN A 221 4.59 9.44 5.68
N PRO A 222 3.46 8.95 5.15
CA PRO A 222 3.03 7.56 5.36
C PRO A 222 4.02 6.56 4.74
N PRO A 223 4.00 5.29 5.17
CA PRO A 223 4.93 4.27 4.67
C PRO A 223 4.78 3.96 3.18
N PHE A 224 3.61 4.23 2.60
CA PHE A 224 3.24 3.92 1.23
C PHE A 224 2.48 5.10 0.61
N THR A 225 2.83 5.43 -0.63
CA THR A 225 2.28 6.55 -1.40
C THR A 225 2.09 6.13 -2.85
N GLY A 226 1.04 6.62 -3.50
CA GLY A 226 0.81 6.38 -4.93
C GLY A 226 -0.35 7.20 -5.46
N ASP A 227 -0.48 7.24 -6.78
CA ASP A 227 -1.44 8.09 -7.50
C ASP A 227 -2.89 7.57 -7.44
N SER A 228 -3.09 6.35 -6.91
CA SER A 228 -4.41 5.76 -6.71
C SER A 228 -4.51 4.98 -5.40
N ALA A 229 -5.73 4.91 -4.85
CA ALA A 229 -6.02 4.10 -3.66
C ALA A 229 -5.69 2.61 -3.87
N VAL A 230 -5.89 2.09 -5.09
CA VAL A 230 -5.59 0.71 -5.46
C VAL A 230 -4.08 0.45 -5.46
N ALA A 231 -3.27 1.39 -5.97
CA ALA A 231 -1.81 1.29 -5.92
C ALA A 231 -1.31 1.24 -4.48
N ILE A 232 -1.79 2.15 -3.62
CA ILE A 232 -1.43 2.17 -2.19
C ILE A 232 -1.86 0.86 -1.50
N ALA A 233 -3.06 0.36 -1.79
CA ALA A 233 -3.53 -0.92 -1.26
C ALA A 233 -2.63 -2.09 -1.69
N TYR A 234 -2.16 -2.12 -2.95
CA TYR A 234 -1.22 -3.12 -3.43
C TYR A 234 0.11 -3.07 -2.66
N GLN A 235 0.65 -1.88 -2.39
CA GLN A 235 1.87 -1.69 -1.59
C GLN A 235 1.68 -2.22 -0.16
N HIS A 236 0.53 -1.93 0.47
CA HIS A 236 0.20 -2.52 1.77
C HIS A 236 0.20 -4.04 1.74
N VAL A 237 -0.24 -4.69 0.66
CA VAL A 237 -0.27 -6.16 0.56
C VAL A 237 1.10 -6.77 0.25
N ARG A 238 1.93 -6.12 -0.57
CA ARG A 238 3.13 -6.76 -1.15
C ARG A 238 4.46 -6.12 -0.76
N GLU A 239 4.53 -4.80 -0.66
CA GLU A 239 5.80 -4.08 -0.53
C GLU A 239 6.23 -3.94 0.92
N ILE A 240 7.52 -4.14 1.20
CA ILE A 240 8.08 -3.88 2.53
C ILE A 240 8.34 -2.38 2.63
N PRO A 241 7.86 -1.69 3.69
CA PRO A 241 8.10 -0.26 3.84
C PRO A 241 9.60 -0.01 4.06
N LYS A 242 10.08 1.16 3.63
CA LYS A 242 11.43 1.63 3.98
C LYS A 242 11.56 1.73 5.50
N THR A 243 12.77 1.74 6.05
CA THR A 243 12.94 2.04 7.48
C THR A 243 12.73 3.53 7.72
N PRO A 244 12.09 3.95 8.81
CA PRO A 244 12.04 5.35 9.19
C PRO A 244 13.42 6.03 9.21
N SER A 245 14.45 5.37 9.73
CA SER A 245 15.83 5.87 9.75
C SER A 245 16.44 6.15 8.37
N SER A 246 15.95 5.49 7.32
CA SER A 246 16.39 5.77 5.93
C SER A 246 15.87 7.10 5.39
N ILE A 247 14.83 7.65 6.01
CA ILE A 247 14.24 8.96 5.68
C ILE A 247 14.77 10.03 6.64
N ALA A 248 14.79 9.74 7.95
CA ALA A 248 15.26 10.64 8.99
C ALA A 248 16.30 9.95 9.89
N ALA A 249 17.57 10.31 9.71
CA ALA A 249 18.72 9.61 10.29
C ALA A 249 18.84 9.72 11.83
N ASP A 250 18.08 10.59 12.47
CA ASP A 250 18.03 10.76 13.92
C ASP A 250 17.13 9.72 14.62
N ILE A 251 16.37 8.93 13.86
CA ILE A 251 15.53 7.85 14.39
C ILE A 251 16.40 6.66 14.82
N PRO A 252 16.33 6.22 16.10
CA PRO A 252 17.05 5.05 16.57
C PRO A 252 16.57 3.74 15.93
N ASP A 253 17.49 2.79 15.71
CA ASP A 253 17.19 1.43 15.21
C ASP A 253 16.08 0.72 16.02
N ALA A 254 16.04 0.94 17.33
CA ALA A 254 14.98 0.36 18.17
C ALA A 254 13.57 0.81 17.74
N LEU A 255 13.39 2.04 17.26
CA LEU A 255 12.11 2.51 16.72
C LEU A 255 11.82 1.92 15.34
N ASP A 256 12.82 1.78 14.46
CA ASP A 256 12.65 1.08 13.18
C ASP A 256 12.12 -0.33 13.39
N ARG A 257 12.69 -1.07 14.34
CA ARG A 257 12.29 -2.44 14.67
C ARG A 257 10.84 -2.50 15.16
N VAL A 258 10.42 -1.56 16.00
CA VAL A 258 9.03 -1.47 16.48
C VAL A 258 8.08 -1.21 15.32
N VAL A 259 8.41 -0.26 14.45
CA VAL A 259 7.61 0.14 13.29
C VAL A 259 7.49 -1.03 12.30
N LEU A 260 8.61 -1.65 11.91
CA LEU A 260 8.60 -2.78 10.96
C LEU A 260 7.85 -4.01 11.50
N LYS A 261 7.96 -4.31 12.80
CA LYS A 261 7.17 -5.39 13.41
C LYS A 261 5.67 -5.09 13.37
N ALA A 262 5.25 -3.85 13.61
CA ALA A 262 3.85 -3.46 13.47
C ALA A 262 3.38 -3.56 12.00
N LEU A 263 4.25 -3.23 11.05
CA LEU A 263 3.99 -3.23 9.61
C LEU A 263 4.24 -4.58 8.91
N ALA A 264 4.48 -5.66 9.67
CA ALA A 264 4.65 -7.00 9.13
C ALA A 264 3.40 -7.42 8.33
N LYS A 265 3.57 -8.06 7.17
CA LYS A 265 2.43 -8.38 6.29
C LYS A 265 1.56 -9.50 6.85
N LYS A 266 2.17 -10.56 7.39
CA LYS A 266 1.47 -11.63 8.08
C LYS A 266 1.08 -11.18 9.48
N ARG A 267 -0.15 -11.49 9.90
CA ARG A 267 -0.69 -11.05 11.20
C ARG A 267 0.01 -11.70 12.39
N ASP A 268 0.47 -12.93 12.22
CA ASP A 268 1.14 -13.69 13.29
C ASP A 268 2.56 -13.17 13.54
N ASP A 269 3.16 -12.47 12.57
CA ASP A 269 4.48 -11.85 12.71
C ASP A 269 4.40 -10.46 13.39
N ARG A 270 3.20 -9.87 13.52
CA ARG A 270 2.96 -8.59 14.19
C ARG A 270 2.93 -8.74 15.72
N TYR A 271 2.81 -7.60 16.40
CA TYR A 271 2.33 -7.60 17.78
C TYR A 271 0.94 -8.23 17.86
N GLN A 272 0.73 -9.09 18.87
CA GLN A 272 -0.55 -9.79 19.05
C GLN A 272 -1.54 -8.96 19.88
N ASP A 273 -1.06 -7.98 20.64
CA ASP A 273 -1.90 -7.03 21.38
C ASP A 273 -1.20 -5.67 21.55
N ALA A 274 -2.01 -4.65 21.89
CA ALA A 274 -1.56 -3.28 22.06
C ALA A 274 -0.60 -3.10 23.25
N ALA A 275 -0.73 -3.90 24.31
CA ALA A 275 0.12 -3.81 25.50
C ALA A 275 1.58 -4.17 25.17
N HIS A 276 1.80 -5.25 24.39
CA HIS A 276 3.13 -5.63 23.93
C HIS A 276 3.76 -4.59 23.01
N MET A 277 2.99 -4.04 22.06
CA MET A 277 3.48 -2.97 21.18
C MET A 277 3.86 -1.72 21.97
N ARG A 278 3.05 -1.34 22.96
CA ARG A 278 3.30 -0.19 23.84
C ARG A 278 4.55 -0.39 24.69
N ALA A 279 4.77 -1.60 25.21
CA ALA A 279 5.95 -1.93 26.00
C ALA A 279 7.24 -1.79 25.17
N ASP A 280 7.28 -2.34 23.95
CA ASP A 280 8.43 -2.23 23.05
C ASP A 280 8.65 -0.77 22.61
N LEU A 281 7.59 -0.01 22.32
CA LEU A 281 7.69 1.41 21.97
C LEU A 281 8.32 2.24 23.12
N LEU A 282 7.86 2.04 24.36
CA LEU A 282 8.41 2.73 25.53
C LEU A 282 9.84 2.27 25.87
N ALA A 283 10.23 1.05 25.50
CA ALA A 283 11.60 0.58 25.64
C ALA A 283 12.51 1.24 24.61
N ALA A 284 12.09 1.27 23.33
CA ALA A 284 12.80 1.95 22.25
C ALA A 284 13.04 3.43 22.54
N ALA A 285 12.01 4.14 23.01
CA ALA A 285 12.10 5.56 23.35
C ALA A 285 13.10 5.86 24.49
N ARG A 286 13.41 4.86 25.32
CA ARG A 286 14.41 4.95 26.40
C ARG A 286 15.79 4.42 25.99
N GLY A 287 15.97 4.03 24.73
CA GLY A 287 17.20 3.41 24.23
C GLY A 287 17.48 2.03 24.84
N MET A 288 16.44 1.32 25.28
CA MET A 288 16.55 -0.04 25.80
C MET A 288 16.28 -1.08 24.70
N ASP A 289 16.71 -2.32 24.93
CA ASP A 289 16.42 -3.42 24.03
C ASP A 289 14.91 -3.67 23.88
N VAL A 290 14.49 -3.96 22.64
CA VAL A 290 13.11 -4.29 22.28
C VAL A 290 12.99 -5.75 21.87
N ALA A 291 11.82 -6.35 22.10
CA ALA A 291 11.53 -7.71 21.66
C ALA A 291 11.23 -7.81 20.15
N ALA A 292 11.10 -6.69 19.45
CA ALA A 292 10.99 -6.65 17.99
C ALA A 292 12.27 -7.18 17.32
N PRO A 293 12.19 -8.01 16.26
CA PRO A 293 13.39 -8.55 15.61
C PRO A 293 14.18 -7.44 14.89
N ALA A 294 15.44 -7.72 14.52
CA ALA A 294 16.26 -6.79 13.75
C ALA A 294 15.64 -6.50 12.37
N THR A 295 15.87 -5.31 11.83
CA THR A 295 15.25 -4.82 10.58
C THR A 295 15.56 -5.73 9.39
N ASP A 296 16.78 -6.27 9.28
CA ASP A 296 17.23 -7.17 8.21
C ASP A 296 16.42 -8.48 8.11
N THR A 297 15.80 -8.92 9.20
CA THR A 297 14.99 -10.15 9.20
C THR A 297 13.78 -10.03 8.27
N TRP A 298 13.24 -8.82 8.13
CA TRP A 298 12.11 -8.55 7.25
C TRP A 298 12.51 -8.57 5.76
N ALA A 299 13.74 -8.17 5.44
CA ALA A 299 14.28 -8.25 4.07
C ALA A 299 14.63 -9.71 3.68
N ALA A 300 15.22 -10.48 4.61
CA ALA A 300 15.67 -11.85 4.38
C ALA A 300 14.52 -12.86 4.21
N THR A 301 13.32 -12.56 4.72
CA THR A 301 12.15 -13.46 4.60
C THR A 301 11.65 -13.60 3.15
N THR A 302 12.13 -12.76 2.23
CA THR A 302 11.80 -12.83 0.79
C THR A 302 12.63 -13.86 0.02
N VAL A 303 13.76 -14.32 0.57
CA VAL A 303 14.70 -15.22 -0.13
C VAL A 303 14.47 -16.71 0.18
N LEU A 304 13.58 -17.02 1.14
CA LEU A 304 13.27 -18.39 1.57
C LEU A 304 11.75 -18.65 1.54
N ALA A 305 11.14 -18.51 0.37
CA ALA A 305 9.93 -19.28 0.06
C ALA A 305 10.39 -20.66 -0.46
N PRO A 306 9.96 -21.79 0.12
CA PRO A 306 10.30 -23.09 -0.43
C PRO A 306 9.62 -23.25 -1.78
N GLU A 307 10.39 -23.62 -2.80
CA GLU A 307 9.86 -24.15 -4.06
C GLU A 307 8.87 -25.27 -3.75
N ALA A 308 7.59 -24.98 -3.99
CA ALA A 308 6.58 -26.02 -4.11
C ALA A 308 6.94 -26.82 -5.36
N SER A 309 7.50 -28.01 -5.10
CA SER A 309 7.82 -29.06 -6.05
C SER A 309 6.80 -29.15 -7.19
N ALA A 310 7.31 -29.09 -8.41
CA ALA A 310 6.60 -29.35 -9.64
C ALA A 310 5.76 -30.63 -9.57
N VAL A 311 4.46 -30.51 -9.86
CA VAL A 311 3.64 -31.66 -10.28
C VAL A 311 3.21 -31.40 -11.71
N ALA A 312 3.70 -32.29 -12.58
CA ALA A 312 3.49 -32.31 -14.01
C ALA A 312 2.02 -32.35 -14.41
N ALA A 313 1.70 -31.63 -15.48
CA ALA A 313 0.46 -31.79 -16.23
C ALA A 313 0.47 -33.13 -17.00
N PRO A 314 -0.66 -33.87 -17.07
CA PRO A 314 -0.89 -34.84 -18.13
C PRO A 314 -1.80 -34.26 -19.23
N SER A 315 -1.37 -34.49 -20.48
CA SER A 315 -2.11 -34.30 -21.74
C SER A 315 -3.26 -35.33 -21.90
N PRO A 316 -4.20 -35.12 -22.86
CA PRO A 316 -5.53 -35.72 -22.85
C PRO A 316 -5.67 -36.95 -23.76
N GLU A 317 -6.46 -37.95 -23.35
CA GLU A 317 -7.01 -38.97 -24.27
C GLU A 317 -8.34 -39.59 -23.73
N GLU A 318 -9.36 -39.45 -24.59
CA GLU A 318 -10.60 -40.21 -24.87
C GLU A 318 -11.54 -40.83 -23.80
N GLU A 319 -12.83 -40.51 -24.02
CA GLU A 319 -14.18 -41.07 -23.69
C GLU A 319 -14.32 -42.51 -23.10
N PRO A 320 -15.49 -42.99 -22.53
CA PRO A 320 -16.89 -42.57 -22.74
C PRO A 320 -17.89 -42.71 -21.55
N SER A 321 -19.16 -42.43 -21.85
CA SER A 321 -20.41 -43.08 -21.39
C SER A 321 -21.37 -42.34 -20.43
N THR A 322 -22.61 -42.29 -20.92
CA THR A 322 -23.91 -41.74 -20.50
C THR A 322 -24.53 -42.52 -19.30
N PRO A 323 -25.76 -42.25 -18.78
CA PRO A 323 -26.86 -41.41 -19.28
C PRO A 323 -27.70 -40.60 -18.25
N SER A 324 -28.65 -39.82 -18.78
CA SER A 324 -30.00 -39.45 -18.29
C SER A 324 -30.22 -37.94 -18.41
N GLU A 325 -30.76 -37.46 -19.54
CA GLU A 325 -32.19 -37.25 -19.81
C GLU A 325 -32.77 -35.99 -19.16
N GLU A 326 -33.44 -35.22 -20.03
CA GLU A 326 -34.37 -34.12 -19.79
C GLU A 326 -33.77 -32.74 -19.49
N ASP A 327 -33.61 -31.92 -20.54
CA ASP A 327 -34.12 -30.54 -20.48
C ASP A 327 -34.43 -29.98 -21.89
N GLU A 328 -35.64 -29.46 -22.00
CA GLU A 328 -36.34 -29.02 -23.21
C GLU A 328 -35.74 -27.74 -23.81
N GLN A 329 -35.59 -27.70 -25.15
CA GLN A 329 -35.50 -26.43 -25.88
C GLN A 329 -36.89 -25.79 -26.01
N PRO A 330 -36.94 -24.44 -26.07
CA PRO A 330 -37.77 -23.82 -27.11
C PRO A 330 -37.00 -22.85 -28.01
N ARG A 331 -37.21 -23.08 -29.31
CA ARG A 331 -36.76 -22.30 -30.46
C ARG A 331 -37.43 -20.91 -30.47
N ARG A 332 -36.62 -19.84 -30.54
CA ARG A 332 -37.11 -18.46 -30.72
C ARG A 332 -37.78 -18.29 -32.09
N ARG A 333 -39.09 -18.03 -32.08
CA ARG A 333 -39.96 -17.83 -33.24
C ARG A 333 -39.88 -16.37 -33.74
N TRP A 334 -38.97 -16.10 -34.67
CA TRP A 334 -38.86 -14.80 -35.35
C TRP A 334 -40.10 -14.39 -36.17
N TRP A 335 -40.99 -15.35 -36.49
CA TRP A 335 -42.23 -15.15 -37.23
C TRP A 335 -43.32 -14.38 -36.46
N VAL A 336 -43.22 -14.28 -35.13
CA VAL A 336 -44.20 -13.55 -34.30
C VAL A 336 -44.12 -12.04 -34.57
N TRP A 337 -42.92 -11.51 -34.83
CA TRP A 337 -42.72 -10.09 -35.14
C TRP A 337 -43.26 -9.68 -36.52
N VAL A 338 -43.30 -10.61 -37.47
CA VAL A 338 -43.88 -10.37 -38.81
C VAL A 338 -45.42 -10.29 -38.75
N LEU A 339 -46.05 -11.05 -37.84
CA LEU A 339 -47.50 -10.99 -37.63
C LEU A 339 -47.95 -9.71 -36.89
N VAL A 340 -47.14 -9.21 -35.95
CA VAL A 340 -47.41 -7.96 -35.23
C VAL A 340 -47.34 -6.75 -36.18
N LEU A 341 -46.36 -6.72 -37.08
CA LEU A 341 -46.24 -5.65 -38.08
C LEU A 341 -47.38 -5.67 -39.11
N GLY A 342 -47.83 -6.86 -39.51
CA GLY A 342 -49.00 -7.02 -40.39
C GLY A 342 -50.31 -6.56 -39.75
N ALA A 343 -50.50 -6.83 -38.45
CA ALA A 343 -51.69 -6.40 -37.71
C ALA A 343 -51.78 -4.87 -37.55
N LEU A 344 -50.65 -4.19 -37.37
CA LEU A 344 -50.60 -2.73 -37.24
C LEU A 344 -50.93 -2.01 -38.56
N ILE A 345 -50.50 -2.55 -39.69
CA ILE A 345 -50.83 -2.00 -41.02
C ILE A 345 -52.32 -2.24 -41.37
N ALA A 346 -52.87 -3.39 -40.98
CA ALA A 346 -54.30 -3.68 -41.14
C ALA A 346 -55.18 -2.78 -40.25
N LEU A 347 -54.74 -2.47 -39.03
CA LEU A 347 -55.48 -1.59 -38.11
C LEU A 347 -55.49 -0.13 -38.60
N GLY A 348 -54.37 0.36 -39.15
CA GLY A 348 -54.27 1.70 -39.75
C GLY A 348 -55.15 1.89 -40.99
N THR A 349 -55.29 0.87 -41.82
CA THR A 349 -56.15 0.91 -43.01
C THR A 349 -57.65 0.81 -42.66
N LEU A 350 -58.01 0.06 -41.61
CA LEU A 350 -59.38 -0.01 -41.10
C LEU A 350 -59.83 1.28 -40.40
N LEU A 351 -58.95 1.96 -39.68
CA LEU A 351 -59.21 3.28 -39.07
C LEU A 351 -59.38 4.37 -40.13
N GLY A 352 -58.60 4.33 -41.22
CA GLY A 352 -58.71 5.28 -42.33
C GLY A 352 -59.99 5.12 -43.16
N LEU A 353 -60.53 3.91 -43.28
CA LEU A 353 -61.78 3.63 -44.01
C LEU A 353 -63.05 3.85 -43.17
N TRP A 354 -62.97 3.82 -41.84
CA TRP A 354 -64.09 4.17 -40.97
C TRP A 354 -64.35 5.69 -40.91
N ALA A 355 -63.30 6.50 -41.12
CA ALA A 355 -63.38 7.96 -41.04
C ALA A 355 -63.91 8.67 -42.32
N SER A 356 -64.16 7.95 -43.43
CA SER A 356 -64.60 8.58 -44.69
C SER A 356 -66.11 8.44 -45.00
N GLY A 357 -66.90 7.86 -44.09
CA GLY A 357 -68.26 7.44 -44.40
C GLY A 357 -69.31 7.64 -43.31
N ASN A 358 -69.42 8.82 -42.68
CA ASN A 358 -70.73 9.34 -42.22
C ASN A 358 -70.67 10.75 -41.59
N LEU A 359 -71.65 11.57 -42.00
CA LEU A 359 -72.31 12.65 -41.26
C LEU A 359 -71.54 13.93 -40.87
N SER A 360 -71.83 14.99 -41.63
CA SER A 360 -72.37 16.29 -41.20
C SER A 360 -72.08 16.86 -39.80
N ASN A 361 -71.64 18.14 -39.82
CA ASN A 361 -71.64 19.19 -38.78
C ASN A 361 -70.52 19.13 -37.71
N GLY A 362 -69.74 20.24 -37.63
CA GLY A 362 -68.53 20.40 -36.79
C GLY A 362 -68.77 20.38 -35.27
N PRO A 363 -67.70 20.34 -34.44
CA PRO A 363 -67.00 21.59 -34.07
C PRO A 363 -65.47 21.48 -33.80
N GLU A 364 -64.85 22.67 -33.75
CA GLU A 364 -63.59 23.09 -33.08
C GLU A 364 -62.21 22.45 -33.42
N PRO A 365 -61.17 23.28 -33.66
CA PRO A 365 -59.80 22.82 -33.84
C PRO A 365 -59.16 22.44 -32.50
N THR A 366 -58.72 21.19 -32.38
CA THR A 366 -57.82 20.72 -31.31
C THR A 366 -56.37 21.05 -31.70
N PRO A 367 -55.51 21.55 -30.78
CA PRO A 367 -54.13 21.90 -31.11
C PRO A 367 -53.28 20.66 -31.39
N SER A 368 -52.54 20.67 -32.51
CA SER A 368 -51.41 19.77 -32.76
C SER A 368 -50.31 20.02 -31.73
N PRO A 369 -49.72 18.99 -31.08
CA PRO A 369 -48.48 19.18 -30.34
C PRO A 369 -47.36 19.45 -31.35
N THR A 370 -46.84 20.66 -31.35
CA THR A 370 -45.58 21.00 -32.02
C THR A 370 -44.46 20.29 -31.25
N VAL A 371 -43.90 19.22 -31.83
CA VAL A 371 -42.74 18.52 -31.26
C VAL A 371 -41.51 19.42 -31.51
N THR A 372 -40.97 20.03 -30.47
CA THR A 372 -39.75 20.85 -30.56
C THR A 372 -38.54 19.91 -30.67
N ALA A 373 -37.89 19.91 -31.83
CA ALA A 373 -36.63 19.20 -32.04
C ALA A 373 -35.45 20.08 -31.61
N VAL A 374 -34.47 19.47 -30.93
CA VAL A 374 -33.25 20.10 -30.42
C VAL A 374 -32.04 19.34 -30.99
N ALA A 375 -30.99 20.06 -31.39
CA ALA A 375 -29.78 19.43 -31.91
C ALA A 375 -28.87 18.95 -30.78
N VAL A 376 -28.27 17.77 -30.93
CA VAL A 376 -27.25 17.26 -30.00
C VAL A 376 -26.03 18.19 -30.00
N PRO A 377 -25.57 18.66 -28.82
CA PRO A 377 -24.44 19.58 -28.72
C PRO A 377 -23.10 18.91 -29.02
N THR A 378 -22.11 19.71 -29.43
CA THR A 378 -20.70 19.30 -29.51
C THR A 378 -20.15 19.11 -28.10
N VAL A 379 -19.86 17.86 -27.72
CA VAL A 379 -19.26 17.55 -26.41
C VAL A 379 -17.86 16.94 -26.50
N SER A 380 -17.31 16.77 -27.71
CA SER A 380 -15.97 16.20 -27.88
C SER A 380 -14.91 17.05 -27.17
N GLY A 381 -14.05 16.40 -26.37
CA GLY A 381 -13.02 17.04 -25.56
C GLY A 381 -13.52 17.67 -24.25
N MET A 382 -14.81 17.56 -23.91
CA MET A 382 -15.36 18.06 -22.65
C MET A 382 -15.20 17.04 -21.52
N SER A 383 -15.11 17.54 -20.29
CA SER A 383 -15.21 16.70 -19.09
C SER A 383 -16.61 16.10 -18.95
N GLU A 384 -16.75 15.03 -18.16
CA GLU A 384 -18.05 14.39 -17.90
C GLU A 384 -19.10 15.40 -17.39
N SER A 385 -18.72 16.24 -16.42
CA SER A 385 -19.62 17.26 -15.86
C SER A 385 -20.02 18.33 -16.88
N ASP A 386 -19.09 18.74 -17.74
CA ASP A 386 -19.36 19.78 -18.74
C ASP A 386 -20.23 19.22 -19.88
N ALA A 387 -19.97 17.98 -20.32
CA ALA A 387 -20.78 17.28 -21.30
C ALA A 387 -22.21 17.06 -20.79
N GLN A 388 -22.36 16.64 -19.52
CA GLN A 388 -23.66 16.50 -18.87
C GLN A 388 -24.41 17.83 -18.82
N ALA A 389 -23.77 18.91 -18.36
CA ALA A 389 -24.38 20.23 -18.29
C ALA A 389 -24.80 20.76 -19.66
N ALA A 390 -23.99 20.53 -20.71
CA ALA A 390 -24.30 20.93 -22.07
C ALA A 390 -25.52 20.18 -22.66
N ILE A 391 -25.66 18.90 -22.35
CA ILE A 391 -26.77 18.05 -22.82
C ILE A 391 -28.06 18.36 -22.05
N GLU A 392 -28.00 18.40 -20.72
CA GLU A 392 -29.16 18.67 -19.86
C GLU A 392 -29.66 20.12 -20.01
N GLY A 393 -28.75 21.08 -20.27
CA GLY A 393 -29.08 22.47 -20.55
C GLY A 393 -29.94 22.67 -21.82
N LEU A 394 -29.94 21.69 -22.72
CA LEU A 394 -30.77 21.65 -23.93
C LEU A 394 -32.08 20.87 -23.74
N GLY A 395 -32.36 20.40 -22.52
CA GLY A 395 -33.54 19.59 -22.20
C GLY A 395 -33.47 18.16 -22.75
N LEU A 396 -32.27 17.64 -22.96
CA LEU A 396 -31.99 16.24 -23.33
C LEU A 396 -31.55 15.47 -22.09
N VAL A 397 -31.67 14.14 -22.13
CA VAL A 397 -31.26 13.27 -21.02
C VAL A 397 -29.83 12.79 -21.26
N TYR A 398 -28.92 13.11 -20.35
CA TYR A 398 -27.55 12.59 -20.39
C TYR A 398 -27.51 11.12 -19.98
N GLN A 399 -26.76 10.30 -20.72
CA GLN A 399 -26.40 8.95 -20.35
C GLN A 399 -24.89 8.74 -20.56
N LYS A 400 -24.20 8.19 -19.56
CA LYS A 400 -22.81 7.77 -19.72
C LYS A 400 -22.76 6.45 -20.51
N GLY A 401 -22.00 6.44 -21.61
CA GLY A 401 -21.67 5.25 -22.38
C GLY A 401 -20.37 4.59 -21.91
N ASP A 402 -20.01 3.49 -22.56
CA ASP A 402 -18.74 2.79 -22.28
C ASP A 402 -17.54 3.66 -22.66
N ASP A 403 -16.45 3.52 -21.91
CA ASP A 403 -15.17 4.15 -22.24
C ASP A 403 -14.57 3.50 -23.50
N VAL A 404 -14.00 4.33 -24.39
CA VAL A 404 -13.42 3.93 -25.66
C VAL A 404 -11.97 4.38 -25.75
N ASN A 405 -11.09 3.54 -26.29
CA ASN A 405 -9.70 3.92 -26.49
C ASN A 405 -9.62 5.06 -27.50
N SER A 406 -8.88 6.12 -27.17
CA SER A 406 -8.60 7.22 -28.08
C SER A 406 -7.16 7.67 -27.97
N ASP A 407 -6.45 7.63 -29.10
CA ASP A 407 -5.07 8.14 -29.20
C ASP A 407 -5.04 9.68 -29.43
N THR A 408 -6.20 10.32 -29.48
CA THR A 408 -6.35 11.76 -29.82
C THR A 408 -7.06 12.58 -28.74
N VAL A 409 -7.68 11.92 -27.76
CA VAL A 409 -8.48 12.54 -26.71
C VAL A 409 -7.99 12.00 -25.37
N ASP A 410 -7.58 12.90 -24.48
CA ASP A 410 -7.05 12.53 -23.17
C ASP A 410 -8.08 11.72 -22.36
N ALA A 411 -7.58 10.81 -21.52
CA ALA A 411 -8.42 9.96 -20.70
C ALA A 411 -9.40 10.78 -19.84
N GLY A 412 -10.66 10.36 -19.81
CA GLY A 412 -11.74 11.04 -19.08
C GLY A 412 -12.43 12.18 -19.83
N LEU A 413 -12.00 12.50 -21.07
CA LEU A 413 -12.69 13.46 -21.93
C LEU A 413 -13.64 12.75 -22.91
N ALA A 414 -14.75 13.40 -23.25
CA ALA A 414 -15.73 12.86 -24.16
C ALA A 414 -15.17 12.71 -25.59
N VAL A 415 -15.34 11.53 -26.18
CA VAL A 415 -14.85 11.19 -27.53
C VAL A 415 -15.96 11.34 -28.55
N SER A 416 -17.15 10.81 -28.25
CA SER A 416 -18.28 10.77 -29.18
C SER A 416 -19.62 10.70 -28.46
N THR A 417 -20.71 10.93 -29.19
CA THR A 417 -22.08 10.78 -28.70
C THR A 417 -22.92 9.89 -29.60
N ASP A 418 -23.95 9.26 -29.03
CA ASP A 418 -25.03 8.58 -29.74
C ASP A 418 -26.40 9.03 -29.18
N PRO A 419 -27.24 9.74 -29.96
CA PRO A 419 -27.03 10.15 -31.35
C PRO A 419 -25.85 11.12 -31.54
N GLY A 420 -25.22 11.07 -32.71
CA GLY A 420 -24.05 11.88 -33.03
C GLY A 420 -24.30 13.39 -33.00
N GLU A 421 -23.23 14.16 -32.80
CA GLU A 421 -23.23 15.62 -32.79
C GLU A 421 -24.04 16.23 -33.95
N GLY A 422 -24.85 17.26 -33.67
CA GLY A 422 -25.66 17.96 -34.66
C GLY A 422 -26.94 17.21 -35.08
N THR A 423 -27.16 15.98 -34.61
CA THR A 423 -28.40 15.24 -34.86
C THR A 423 -29.58 15.91 -34.18
N SER A 424 -30.68 16.15 -34.90
CA SER A 424 -31.90 16.70 -34.31
C SER A 424 -32.71 15.59 -33.64
N VAL A 425 -32.88 15.70 -32.32
CA VAL A 425 -33.62 14.76 -31.48
C VAL A 425 -34.80 15.45 -30.81
N VAL A 426 -35.82 14.69 -30.39
CA VAL A 426 -36.97 15.24 -29.67
C VAL A 426 -36.53 15.66 -28.27
N LEU A 427 -37.07 16.76 -27.74
CA LEU A 427 -36.84 17.16 -26.34
C LEU A 427 -37.10 15.98 -25.38
N GLY A 428 -36.17 15.75 -24.44
CA GLY A 428 -36.20 14.62 -23.51
C GLY A 428 -35.62 13.31 -24.07
N SER A 429 -35.08 13.30 -25.29
CA SER A 429 -34.35 12.13 -25.82
C SER A 429 -33.02 11.92 -25.08
N THR A 430 -32.61 10.67 -24.97
CA THR A 430 -31.33 10.30 -24.36
C THR A 430 -30.18 10.48 -25.34
N VAL A 431 -29.10 11.11 -24.88
CA VAL A 431 -27.81 11.23 -25.56
C VAL A 431 -26.78 10.48 -24.75
N THR A 432 -26.24 9.41 -25.31
CA THR A 432 -25.16 8.62 -24.72
C THR A 432 -23.83 9.26 -25.07
N VAL A 433 -22.97 9.53 -24.09
CA VAL A 433 -21.63 10.09 -24.30
C VAL A 433 -20.57 9.04 -23.96
N HIS A 434 -19.67 8.75 -24.89
CA HIS A 434 -18.53 7.86 -24.69
C HIS A 434 -17.30 8.68 -24.31
N PHE A 435 -16.52 8.20 -23.33
CA PHE A 435 -15.33 8.89 -22.82
C PHE A 435 -14.06 8.15 -23.20
N SER A 436 -12.93 8.86 -23.29
CA SER A 436 -11.66 8.25 -23.61
C SER A 436 -11.14 7.45 -22.42
N SER A 437 -10.75 6.19 -22.64
CA SER A 437 -9.98 5.40 -21.67
C SER A 437 -8.46 5.67 -21.73
N GLY A 438 -8.03 6.63 -22.56
CA GLY A 438 -6.61 6.88 -22.87
C GLY A 438 -6.09 6.05 -24.03
N SER A 439 -4.79 6.22 -24.35
CA SER A 439 -4.10 5.42 -25.35
C SER A 439 -3.99 3.96 -24.92
N ALA A 440 -4.01 3.04 -25.89
CA ALA A 440 -3.95 1.61 -25.59
C ALA A 440 -2.68 1.25 -24.81
N MET A 441 -2.82 0.53 -23.70
CA MET A 441 -1.70 0.03 -22.91
C MET A 441 -1.01 -1.14 -23.62
N VAL A 442 0.31 -1.20 -23.53
CA VAL A 442 1.19 -2.24 -24.07
C VAL A 442 2.17 -2.64 -22.97
N ASP A 443 2.37 -3.94 -22.78
CA ASP A 443 3.39 -4.42 -21.85
C ASP A 443 4.80 -4.23 -22.41
N VAL A 444 5.72 -3.74 -21.58
CA VAL A 444 7.13 -3.66 -21.96
C VAL A 444 7.66 -5.08 -22.26
N PRO A 445 8.19 -5.35 -23.47
CA PRO A 445 8.64 -6.68 -23.84
C PRO A 445 9.91 -7.07 -23.06
N ASP A 446 10.02 -8.34 -22.69
CA ASP A 446 11.27 -8.88 -22.13
C ASP A 446 12.33 -9.02 -23.24
N VAL A 447 13.38 -8.23 -23.10
CA VAL A 447 14.54 -8.17 -23.99
C VAL A 447 15.84 -8.52 -23.28
N SER A 448 15.77 -9.04 -22.06
CA SER A 448 16.93 -9.46 -21.27
C SER A 448 17.74 -10.53 -22.03
N GLY A 449 19.07 -10.40 -22.04
CA GLY A 449 19.98 -11.27 -22.78
C GLY A 449 19.99 -11.10 -24.31
N LYS A 450 19.13 -10.23 -24.88
CA LYS A 450 19.18 -9.90 -26.31
C LYS A 450 20.28 -8.89 -26.60
N SER A 451 20.73 -8.86 -27.86
CA SER A 451 21.59 -7.76 -28.32
C SER A 451 20.82 -6.44 -28.25
N GLN A 452 21.54 -5.32 -28.07
CA GLN A 452 20.92 -3.99 -28.12
C GLN A 452 20.09 -3.77 -29.40
N ALA A 453 20.54 -4.29 -30.55
CA ALA A 453 19.81 -4.15 -31.81
C ALA A 453 18.49 -4.93 -31.80
N ASP A 454 18.49 -6.17 -31.32
CA ASP A 454 17.29 -7.01 -31.24
C ASP A 454 16.30 -6.49 -30.20
N ALA A 455 16.81 -5.95 -29.09
CA ALA A 455 16.01 -5.31 -28.05
C ALA A 455 15.27 -4.08 -28.59
N ARG A 456 15.95 -3.25 -29.38
CA ARG A 456 15.35 -2.08 -30.04
C ARG A 456 14.22 -2.47 -30.99
N THR A 457 14.43 -3.51 -31.79
CA THR A 457 13.41 -4.03 -32.69
C THR A 457 12.20 -4.53 -31.91
N ALA A 458 12.41 -5.34 -30.86
CA ALA A 458 11.32 -5.87 -30.03
C ALA A 458 10.49 -4.76 -29.33
N ILE A 459 11.14 -3.71 -28.84
CA ILE A 459 10.46 -2.55 -28.23
C ILE A 459 9.64 -1.79 -29.29
N THR A 460 10.19 -1.60 -30.48
CA THR A 460 9.50 -0.90 -31.58
C THR A 460 8.31 -1.72 -32.11
N ASP A 461 8.47 -3.04 -32.22
CA ASP A 461 7.40 -3.96 -32.67
C ASP A 461 6.24 -4.03 -31.67
N ALA A 462 6.52 -3.82 -30.37
CA ALA A 462 5.50 -3.66 -29.34
C ALA A 462 4.73 -2.33 -29.47
N GLY A 463 5.20 -1.40 -30.31
CA GLY A 463 4.62 -0.07 -30.43
C GLY A 463 5.10 0.91 -29.35
N LEU A 464 6.28 0.65 -28.78
CA LEU A 464 6.97 1.52 -27.81
C LEU A 464 8.15 2.22 -28.47
N THR A 465 8.66 3.27 -27.84
CA THR A 465 9.84 4.00 -28.31
C THR A 465 11.07 3.62 -27.51
N VAL A 466 12.24 3.55 -28.14
CA VAL A 466 13.50 3.25 -27.45
C VAL A 466 14.06 4.54 -26.87
N GLY A 467 14.37 4.52 -25.58
CA GLY A 467 14.99 5.62 -24.84
C GLY A 467 16.50 5.57 -24.79
N ASP A 468 17.03 6.04 -23.66
CA ASP A 468 18.47 6.08 -23.40
C ASP A 468 19.04 4.67 -23.23
N VAL A 469 20.31 4.52 -23.61
CA VAL A 469 21.05 3.28 -23.44
C VAL A 469 22.20 3.54 -22.48
N THR A 470 22.15 2.92 -21.31
CA THR A 470 23.17 3.01 -20.27
C THR A 470 23.90 1.69 -20.14
N THR A 471 25.14 1.72 -19.64
CA THR A 471 25.97 0.53 -19.47
C THR A 471 26.15 0.22 -17.99
N GLU A 472 26.07 -1.06 -17.61
CA GLU A 472 26.30 -1.54 -16.25
C GLU A 472 27.25 -2.76 -16.28
N ASP A 473 28.08 -2.92 -15.25
CA ASP A 473 29.02 -4.04 -15.14
C ASP A 473 28.26 -5.32 -14.74
N SER A 474 28.56 -6.44 -15.39
CA SER A 474 27.87 -7.72 -15.15
C SER A 474 28.81 -8.90 -15.39
N ALA A 475 28.85 -9.83 -14.43
CA ALA A 475 29.58 -11.08 -14.55
C ALA A 475 28.82 -12.11 -15.41
N ASP A 476 27.49 -12.04 -15.43
CA ASP A 476 26.61 -13.06 -16.03
C ASP A 476 26.15 -12.70 -17.45
N VAL A 477 26.13 -11.41 -17.80
CA VAL A 477 25.62 -10.91 -19.08
C VAL A 477 26.76 -10.49 -19.99
N ALA A 478 26.84 -11.09 -21.18
CA ALA A 478 27.89 -10.78 -22.14
C ALA A 478 27.85 -9.32 -22.61
N SER A 479 29.03 -8.75 -22.91
CA SER A 479 29.18 -7.39 -23.41
C SER A 479 28.20 -7.06 -24.55
N GLY A 480 27.49 -5.94 -24.43
CA GLY A 480 26.56 -5.46 -25.45
C GLY A 480 25.19 -6.16 -25.48
N GLN A 481 24.92 -7.06 -24.54
CA GLN A 481 23.57 -7.60 -24.31
C GLN A 481 22.83 -6.79 -23.24
N VAL A 482 21.50 -6.78 -23.32
CA VAL A 482 20.64 -6.08 -22.36
C VAL A 482 20.60 -6.86 -21.04
N ILE A 483 20.90 -6.17 -19.94
CA ILE A 483 20.71 -6.67 -18.57
C ILE A 483 19.25 -6.52 -18.17
N ARG A 484 18.69 -5.31 -18.38
CA ARG A 484 17.31 -4.96 -18.01
C ARG A 484 16.82 -3.74 -18.79
N THR A 485 15.51 -3.50 -18.71
CA THR A 485 14.86 -2.29 -19.24
C THR A 485 14.37 -1.39 -18.10
N ASP A 486 14.14 -0.12 -18.41
CA ASP A 486 13.43 0.82 -17.55
C ASP A 486 12.38 1.59 -18.37
N PRO A 487 11.06 1.38 -18.13
CA PRO A 487 10.47 0.50 -17.12
C PRO A 487 10.80 -0.99 -17.32
N VAL A 488 10.70 -1.79 -16.25
CA VAL A 488 11.05 -3.22 -16.29
C VAL A 488 10.07 -4.01 -17.17
N ALA A 489 10.56 -5.11 -17.75
CA ALA A 489 9.75 -5.99 -18.60
C ALA A 489 8.45 -6.44 -17.88
N GLY A 490 7.34 -6.48 -18.63
CA GLY A 490 6.00 -6.80 -18.12
C GLY A 490 5.27 -5.62 -17.47
N THR A 491 5.89 -4.44 -17.38
CA THR A 491 5.19 -3.22 -16.91
C THR A 491 4.22 -2.74 -18.00
N PRO A 492 2.92 -2.53 -17.70
CA PRO A 492 1.99 -1.96 -18.66
C PRO A 492 2.29 -0.46 -18.82
N VAL A 493 2.58 -0.03 -20.04
CA VAL A 493 2.85 1.38 -20.39
C VAL A 493 1.98 1.82 -21.56
N GLU A 494 1.76 3.12 -21.71
CA GLU A 494 0.99 3.63 -22.86
C GLU A 494 1.74 3.34 -24.17
N ARG A 495 1.01 2.93 -25.22
CA ARG A 495 1.60 2.79 -26.55
C ARG A 495 2.30 4.09 -26.95
N GLY A 496 3.55 3.98 -27.42
CA GLY A 496 4.43 5.10 -27.74
C GLY A 496 5.37 5.52 -26.60
N SER A 497 5.15 5.03 -25.38
CA SER A 497 6.03 5.30 -24.22
C SER A 497 7.48 4.88 -24.48
N THR A 498 8.40 5.57 -23.82
CA THR A 498 9.84 5.36 -23.98
C THR A 498 10.37 4.30 -23.00
N VAL A 499 11.12 3.32 -23.51
CA VAL A 499 11.77 2.26 -22.75
C VAL A 499 13.29 2.38 -22.91
N SER A 500 13.97 2.65 -21.80
CA SER A 500 15.43 2.74 -21.73
C SER A 500 16.04 1.35 -21.57
N LEU A 501 17.25 1.17 -22.12
CA LEU A 501 18.00 -0.09 -22.06
C LEU A 501 19.20 0.05 -21.15
N VAL A 502 19.41 -0.93 -20.28
CA VAL A 502 20.65 -1.10 -19.53
C VAL A 502 21.39 -2.28 -20.14
N VAL A 503 22.57 -2.06 -20.71
CA VAL A 503 23.37 -3.08 -21.40
C VAL A 503 24.64 -3.41 -20.61
N SER A 504 25.12 -4.64 -20.73
CA SER A 504 26.38 -5.04 -20.11
C SER A 504 27.56 -4.32 -20.74
N SER A 505 28.39 -3.71 -19.90
CA SER A 505 29.66 -3.07 -20.27
C SER A 505 30.73 -4.09 -20.68
N GLY A 506 30.51 -5.38 -20.39
CA GLY A 506 31.52 -6.44 -20.56
C GLY A 506 32.58 -6.48 -19.46
N LYS A 507 32.41 -5.68 -18.40
CA LYS A 507 33.31 -5.64 -17.25
C LYS A 507 32.70 -6.28 -16.02
N THR A 508 33.56 -6.79 -15.15
CA THR A 508 33.24 -7.36 -13.85
C THR A 508 34.17 -6.76 -12.79
N THR A 509 33.82 -6.90 -11.52
CA THR A 509 34.60 -6.34 -10.41
C THR A 509 35.50 -7.40 -9.79
N VAL A 510 36.75 -7.07 -9.51
CA VAL A 510 37.66 -7.96 -8.77
C VAL A 510 37.16 -8.13 -7.33
N PRO A 511 36.78 -9.34 -6.88
CA PRO A 511 36.29 -9.55 -5.51
C PRO A 511 37.42 -9.43 -4.49
N ASN A 512 37.07 -9.12 -3.23
CA ASN A 512 38.04 -9.08 -2.14
C ASN A 512 38.34 -10.49 -1.64
N VAL A 513 39.56 -10.97 -1.91
CA VAL A 513 40.02 -12.33 -1.56
C VAL A 513 41.21 -12.32 -0.61
N GLU A 514 41.60 -11.16 -0.08
CA GLU A 514 42.71 -11.05 0.87
C GLU A 514 42.32 -11.69 2.21
N GLY A 515 43.23 -12.49 2.77
CA GLY A 515 43.02 -13.24 4.02
C GLY A 515 42.30 -14.58 3.84
N LEU A 516 41.80 -14.91 2.64
CA LEU A 516 41.20 -16.21 2.35
C LEU A 516 42.28 -17.27 2.10
N SER A 517 41.89 -18.54 2.27
CA SER A 517 42.71 -19.65 1.78
C SER A 517 42.81 -19.62 0.25
N GLN A 518 43.86 -20.23 -0.29
CA GLN A 518 44.06 -20.35 -1.72
C GLN A 518 42.80 -20.88 -2.46
N ASP A 519 42.18 -21.95 -1.96
CA ASP A 519 41.05 -22.60 -2.64
C ASP A 519 39.78 -21.75 -2.61
N GLU A 520 39.51 -21.07 -1.48
CA GLU A 520 38.39 -20.14 -1.34
C GLU A 520 38.56 -18.91 -2.25
N ALA A 521 39.77 -18.36 -2.29
CA ALA A 521 40.10 -17.24 -3.15
C ALA A 521 39.94 -17.60 -4.64
N GLN A 522 40.44 -18.77 -5.07
CA GLN A 522 40.29 -19.25 -6.43
C GLN A 522 38.82 -19.38 -6.83
N SER A 523 38.00 -19.98 -5.96
CA SER A 523 36.56 -20.15 -6.19
C SER A 523 35.84 -18.80 -6.31
N ALA A 524 36.22 -17.82 -5.50
CA ALA A 524 35.65 -16.47 -5.55
C ALA A 524 36.02 -15.71 -6.84
N ILE A 525 37.26 -15.86 -7.34
CA ILE A 525 37.67 -15.27 -8.62
C ILE A 525 36.89 -15.91 -9.79
N GLU A 526 36.80 -17.23 -9.82
CA GLU A 526 36.07 -17.94 -10.89
C GLU A 526 34.57 -17.58 -10.89
N ALA A 527 33.95 -17.48 -9.71
CA ALA A 527 32.56 -17.06 -9.56
C ALA A 527 32.31 -15.61 -10.04
N ALA A 528 33.32 -14.75 -10.00
CA ALA A 528 33.25 -13.38 -10.53
C ALA A 528 33.43 -13.32 -12.06
N GLY A 529 33.56 -14.46 -12.74
CA GLY A 529 33.80 -14.54 -14.19
C GLY A 529 35.22 -14.15 -14.59
N LEU A 530 36.18 -14.24 -13.67
CA LEU A 530 37.59 -13.90 -13.88
C LEU A 530 38.47 -15.15 -13.91
N THR A 531 39.66 -15.03 -14.51
CA THR A 531 40.69 -16.08 -14.43
C THR A 531 41.75 -15.67 -13.42
N TYR A 532 42.57 -16.61 -12.91
CA TYR A 532 43.64 -16.27 -11.98
C TYR A 532 44.99 -16.83 -12.39
N ASN A 533 46.04 -16.11 -11.98
CA ASN A 533 47.41 -16.59 -11.83
C ASN A 533 47.78 -16.52 -10.36
N SER A 534 48.67 -17.39 -9.89
CA SER A 534 49.18 -17.32 -8.52
C SER A 534 50.69 -17.13 -8.49
N SER A 535 51.15 -16.34 -7.52
CA SER A 535 52.56 -16.15 -7.18
C SER A 535 52.74 -16.48 -5.71
N THR A 536 53.52 -17.52 -5.40
CA THR A 536 53.73 -17.97 -4.01
C THR A 536 55.01 -17.37 -3.43
N VAL A 537 54.92 -16.83 -2.22
CA VAL A 537 56.03 -16.33 -1.40
C VAL A 537 56.14 -17.21 -0.17
N GLU A 538 57.36 -17.68 0.12
CA GLU A 538 57.63 -18.48 1.32
C GLU A 538 57.97 -17.57 2.50
N GLU A 539 57.29 -17.75 3.62
CA GLU A 539 57.53 -16.98 4.84
C GLU A 539 57.65 -17.91 6.05
N THR A 540 58.55 -17.58 6.99
CA THR A 540 58.67 -18.33 8.24
C THR A 540 57.90 -17.65 9.35
N THR A 541 57.12 -18.41 10.12
CA THR A 541 56.30 -17.89 11.23
C THR A 541 56.60 -18.61 12.55
N ASP A 542 56.43 -17.89 13.66
CA ASP A 542 56.50 -18.45 15.01
C ASP A 542 55.10 -18.96 15.48
N ASP A 543 54.06 -18.77 14.68
CA ASP A 543 52.70 -19.27 14.92
C ASP A 543 52.51 -20.66 14.30
N GLU A 544 52.39 -21.67 15.16
CA GLU A 544 52.22 -23.07 14.74
C GLU A 544 50.90 -23.30 13.97
N SER A 545 49.87 -22.48 14.21
CA SER A 545 48.56 -22.64 13.55
C SER A 545 48.59 -22.33 12.06
N LEU A 546 49.54 -21.51 11.63
CA LEU A 546 49.74 -21.11 10.24
C LEU A 546 50.66 -22.07 9.48
N ASN A 547 51.22 -23.10 10.13
CA ASN A 547 52.14 -24.02 9.48
C ASN A 547 51.49 -24.73 8.27
N ASP A 548 52.17 -24.70 7.12
CA ASP A 548 51.72 -25.25 5.83
C ASP A 548 50.44 -24.58 5.27
N GLN A 549 50.00 -23.45 5.85
CA GLN A 549 48.88 -22.70 5.31
C GLN A 549 49.30 -21.81 4.13
N ARG A 550 48.41 -21.72 3.13
CA ARG A 550 48.52 -20.86 1.95
C ARG A 550 47.41 -19.82 1.98
N ILE A 551 47.76 -18.59 2.32
CA ILE A 551 46.82 -17.48 2.48
C ILE A 551 47.09 -16.43 1.41
N VAL A 552 46.04 -15.92 0.78
CA VAL A 552 46.16 -14.81 -0.17
C VAL A 552 46.43 -13.51 0.58
N THR A 553 47.55 -12.87 0.30
CA THR A 553 47.96 -11.61 0.97
C THR A 553 47.79 -10.37 0.08
N ALA A 554 47.63 -10.56 -1.23
CA ALA A 554 47.31 -9.47 -2.15
C ALA A 554 46.67 -10.00 -3.43
N VAL A 555 45.83 -9.19 -4.07
CA VAL A 555 45.30 -9.42 -5.42
C VAL A 555 45.63 -8.25 -6.34
N SER A 556 46.00 -8.54 -7.60
CA SER A 556 46.32 -7.53 -8.62
C SER A 556 45.61 -7.83 -9.95
N PRO A 557 44.78 -6.93 -10.50
CA PRO A 557 44.38 -5.61 -9.98
C PRO A 557 43.74 -5.67 -8.59
N SER A 558 43.79 -4.58 -7.83
CA SER A 558 43.31 -4.57 -6.44
C SER A 558 41.82 -4.86 -6.34
N ALA A 559 41.38 -5.42 -5.21
CA ALA A 559 39.96 -5.64 -4.93
C ALA A 559 39.13 -4.38 -5.20
N GLY A 560 37.94 -4.55 -5.80
CA GLY A 560 37.05 -3.47 -6.20
C GLY A 560 37.38 -2.82 -7.56
N SER A 561 38.45 -3.23 -8.24
CA SER A 561 38.75 -2.73 -9.59
C SER A 561 37.77 -3.29 -10.63
N SER A 562 37.26 -2.44 -11.53
CA SER A 562 36.49 -2.87 -12.71
C SER A 562 37.46 -3.33 -13.80
N VAL A 563 37.32 -4.59 -14.21
CA VAL A 563 38.20 -5.32 -15.13
C VAL A 563 37.37 -5.99 -16.22
N ASP A 564 37.97 -6.30 -17.36
CA ASP A 564 37.23 -6.98 -18.44
C ASP A 564 36.85 -8.40 -17.99
N ALA A 565 35.63 -8.84 -18.30
CA ALA A 565 35.20 -10.20 -17.99
C ALA A 565 36.17 -11.23 -18.63
N GLY A 566 36.57 -12.24 -17.86
CA GLY A 566 37.60 -13.21 -18.25
C GLY A 566 39.05 -12.75 -18.10
N GLN A 567 39.31 -11.49 -17.68
CA GLN A 567 40.67 -11.02 -17.40
C GLN A 567 41.32 -11.87 -16.29
N SER A 568 42.64 -12.05 -16.40
CA SER A 568 43.42 -12.75 -15.37
C SER A 568 43.85 -11.82 -14.25
N VAL A 569 43.52 -12.18 -13.01
CA VAL A 569 44.00 -11.53 -11.79
C VAL A 569 45.16 -12.32 -11.18
N THR A 570 46.14 -11.64 -10.63
CA THR A 570 47.28 -12.28 -9.95
C THR A 570 47.05 -12.31 -8.45
N LEU A 571 46.97 -13.51 -7.88
CA LEU A 571 46.91 -13.78 -6.45
C LEU A 571 48.33 -13.92 -5.91
N THR A 572 48.68 -13.10 -4.93
CA THR A 572 49.90 -13.29 -4.14
C THR A 572 49.57 -14.17 -2.95
N ILE A 573 50.16 -15.36 -2.89
CA ILE A 573 49.90 -16.36 -1.88
C ILE A 573 51.13 -16.43 -0.98
N THR A 574 50.93 -16.31 0.33
CA THR A 574 52.00 -16.56 1.30
C THR A 574 51.85 -17.97 1.82
N HIS A 575 52.91 -18.76 1.65
CA HIS A 575 53.04 -20.09 2.23
C HIS A 575 53.87 -20.00 3.50
N TYR A 576 53.23 -20.28 4.64
CA TYR A 576 53.85 -20.15 5.94
C TYR A 576 54.51 -21.47 6.38
N THR A 577 55.76 -21.37 6.81
CA THR A 577 56.52 -22.49 7.38
C THR A 577 56.86 -22.19 8.83
N TYR A 578 56.47 -23.08 9.75
CA TYR A 578 56.73 -22.86 11.17
C TYR A 578 58.21 -23.01 11.51
N ARG A 579 58.74 -22.07 12.29
CA ARG A 579 60.07 -22.13 12.88
C ARG A 579 59.95 -22.09 14.40
N ALA A 580 60.37 -23.17 15.05
CA ALA A 580 60.39 -23.21 16.52
C ALA A 580 61.35 -22.13 17.09
N PRO A 581 60.94 -21.40 18.15
CA PRO A 581 61.79 -20.41 18.79
C PRO A 581 63.06 -21.05 19.35
N ALA A 582 64.18 -20.33 19.28
CA ALA A 582 65.46 -20.81 19.78
C ALA A 582 65.37 -21.14 21.28
N THR A 583 65.64 -22.39 21.63
CA THR A 583 65.67 -22.84 23.03
C THR A 583 66.80 -22.11 23.74
N ALA A 584 66.49 -21.29 24.75
CA ALA A 584 67.51 -20.62 25.55
C ALA A 584 68.37 -21.67 26.28
N THR A 585 69.67 -21.68 26.01
CA THR A 585 70.68 -22.46 26.74
C THR A 585 70.67 -22.04 28.22
N PRO A 586 70.66 -22.99 29.18
CA PRO A 586 70.72 -22.63 30.59
C PRO A 586 72.10 -22.02 30.94
N GLU A 587 72.07 -20.84 31.54
CA GLU A 587 73.23 -20.12 32.06
C GLU A 587 73.88 -20.91 33.22
N PRO A 588 75.21 -21.13 33.24
CA PRO A 588 75.84 -21.93 34.29
C PRO A 588 75.86 -21.18 35.63
N GLN A 589 75.31 -21.81 36.67
CA GLN A 589 75.36 -21.34 38.05
C GLN A 589 76.80 -21.06 38.51
N ALA A 590 77.03 -19.85 39.02
CA ALA A 590 78.26 -19.47 39.69
C ALA A 590 78.47 -20.30 40.97
N THR A 591 79.63 -20.95 41.05
CA THR A 591 80.13 -21.69 42.22
C THR A 591 80.49 -20.72 43.34
N SER A 592 79.80 -20.82 44.47
CA SER A 592 80.22 -20.17 45.71
C SER A 592 81.36 -20.97 46.35
N THR A 593 82.45 -20.27 46.63
CA THR A 593 83.61 -20.76 47.39
C THR A 593 83.29 -20.61 48.87
N HIS A 594 83.27 -21.72 49.61
CA HIS A 594 83.35 -21.71 51.08
C HIS A 594 84.58 -22.51 51.51
N GLY A 595 85.46 -21.83 52.23
CA GLY A 595 86.71 -22.38 52.74
C GLY A 595 86.49 -23.30 53.93
N SER A 596 87.28 -24.38 53.94
CA SER A 596 87.98 -24.99 55.07
C SER A 596 87.31 -24.98 56.46
N GLU A 597 87.04 -26.16 57.03
CA GLU A 597 87.96 -26.77 58.01
C GLU A 597 87.53 -28.19 58.46
N GLN A 598 88.55 -29.06 58.46
CA GLN A 598 88.87 -30.16 59.37
C GLN A 598 88.03 -31.45 59.48
N ASN A 599 88.79 -32.51 59.23
CA ASN A 599 88.57 -33.93 59.37
C ASN A 599 88.89 -34.41 60.79
N SER A 600 88.01 -35.22 61.38
CA SER A 600 88.27 -36.46 62.14
C SER A 600 86.92 -36.92 62.70
N GLY A 601 86.47 -38.16 62.54
CA GLY A 601 87.16 -39.40 62.82
C GLY A 601 86.43 -40.03 64.01
N ALA A 602 85.69 -41.10 63.71
CA ALA A 602 84.89 -41.96 64.59
C ALA A 602 85.29 -42.01 66.09
N ASP A 603 84.32 -42.03 67.01
CA ASP A 603 83.93 -43.28 67.68
C ASP A 603 82.65 -43.16 68.53
N ASN A 604 81.92 -44.27 68.53
CA ASN A 604 81.09 -44.88 69.58
C ASN A 604 79.97 -44.18 70.39
N GLN A 605 78.86 -44.95 70.41
CA GLN A 605 78.00 -45.32 71.55
C GLN A 605 76.94 -44.36 72.10
N ASP A 606 75.72 -44.91 72.03
CA ASP A 606 74.73 -45.05 73.09
C ASP A 606 74.08 -43.82 73.75
N GLY A 607 72.75 -43.92 73.84
CA GLY A 607 72.07 -43.62 75.10
C GLY A 607 71.07 -42.47 75.06
N GLN A 608 69.83 -42.85 74.72
CA GLN A 608 68.59 -42.53 75.44
C GLN A 608 68.40 -41.15 76.13
N GLY A 609 67.28 -40.53 75.76
CA GLY A 609 66.28 -39.98 76.68
C GLY A 609 66.66 -38.62 77.28
N HIS A 610 65.88 -37.57 77.11
CA HIS A 610 64.47 -37.45 77.45
C HIS A 610 63.86 -36.20 76.81
#